data_AF-A0A9W3SL53-F1
#
_entry.id   AF-A0A9W3SL53-F1
#
_cell.length_a   1.000
_cell.length_b   1.000
_cell.length_c   1.000
_cell.angle_alpha   90.00
_cell.angle_beta   90.00
_cell.angle_gamma   90.00
#
_symmetry.space_group_name_H-M   'P 1'
#
loop_
_entity.id
_entity.type
_entity.pdbx_description
1 polymer ?
#
loop_
_entity_poly.entity_id
_entity_poly.type
_entity_poly.pdbx_seq_one_letter_code
_entity_poly.pdbx_strand_id
1 'polypeptide(L)'
;MLREDAKNIHEKVLKVNDPEAWERISHFAFEEVQDDVDLPNKTKLLSNLAYLLGMQGLEEYRLMLPVALDKGVSPVEAKEVVYQAVDYLGLGRVMPFFEATNHVLLDRGVKLPLSSQATTTMKNRLEKGEETQIRLFGSQMKDFAKKGTINKWLIIALEIITPEMA
;
A
#
# COMPACT_ATOMS: atom_id res chain seq x y z
N MET A 1 5.87 -4.38 -19.62
CA MET A 1 6.78 -4.87 -18.56
C MET A 1 6.04 -5.22 -17.26
N LEU A 2 5.23 -4.32 -16.67
CA LEU A 2 4.35 -4.68 -15.53
C LEU A 2 3.35 -5.80 -15.88
N ARG A 3 2.73 -5.69 -17.07
CA ARG A 3 1.76 -6.65 -17.59
C ARG A 3 2.30 -8.08 -17.62
N GLU A 4 3.56 -8.25 -18.02
CA GLU A 4 4.16 -9.56 -18.21
C GLU A 4 4.46 -10.25 -16.87
N ASP A 5 5.03 -9.53 -15.90
CA ASP A 5 5.35 -10.12 -14.60
C ASP A 5 4.09 -10.49 -13.81
N ALA A 6 3.07 -9.63 -13.88
CA ALA A 6 1.76 -9.91 -13.29
C ALA A 6 1.09 -11.10 -13.99
N LYS A 7 1.21 -11.22 -15.32
CA LYS A 7 0.71 -12.39 -16.04
C LYS A 7 1.45 -13.66 -15.62
N ASN A 8 2.78 -13.64 -15.62
CA ASN A 8 3.62 -14.80 -15.33
C ASN A 8 3.37 -15.40 -13.94
N ILE A 9 3.09 -14.57 -12.93
CA ILE A 9 2.84 -15.07 -11.57
C ILE A 9 1.46 -15.75 -11.47
N HIS A 10 0.45 -15.21 -12.15
CA HIS A 10 -0.91 -15.77 -12.17
C HIS A 10 -1.04 -16.97 -13.12
N GLU A 11 -0.28 -17.00 -14.21
CA GLU A 11 -0.27 -18.09 -15.18
C GLU A 11 0.04 -19.43 -14.48
N LYS A 12 0.99 -19.42 -13.54
CA LYS A 12 1.36 -20.60 -12.75
C LYS A 12 0.23 -21.12 -11.87
N VAL A 13 -0.71 -20.25 -11.50
CA VAL A 13 -1.87 -20.61 -10.67
C VAL A 13 -3.01 -21.14 -11.54
N LEU A 14 -3.32 -20.44 -12.64
CA LEU A 14 -4.56 -20.66 -13.39
C LEU A 14 -4.39 -21.45 -14.68
N LYS A 15 -3.29 -21.32 -15.43
CA LYS A 15 -3.24 -21.83 -16.81
C LYS A 15 -3.40 -23.35 -16.93
N VAL A 16 -2.92 -24.10 -15.94
CA VAL A 16 -2.99 -25.57 -15.94
C VAL A 16 -4.39 -26.05 -15.58
N ASN A 17 -5.06 -25.40 -14.63
CA ASN A 17 -6.31 -25.87 -14.06
C ASN A 17 -7.55 -25.21 -14.71
N ASP A 18 -7.41 -23.96 -15.16
CA ASP A 18 -8.49 -23.08 -15.62
C ASP A 18 -8.06 -22.25 -16.86
N PRO A 19 -7.69 -22.87 -17.99
CA PRO A 19 -7.08 -22.17 -19.14
C PRO A 19 -8.01 -21.11 -19.79
N GLU A 20 -9.32 -21.37 -19.83
CA GLU A 20 -10.31 -20.43 -20.36
C GLU A 20 -10.48 -19.21 -19.45
N ALA A 21 -10.48 -19.42 -18.13
CA ALA A 21 -10.51 -18.33 -17.16
C ALA A 21 -9.23 -17.51 -17.23
N TRP A 22 -8.08 -18.18 -17.36
CA TRP A 22 -6.78 -17.53 -17.55
C TRP A 22 -6.77 -16.61 -18.76
N GLU A 23 -7.22 -17.08 -19.93
CA GLU A 23 -7.30 -16.26 -21.14
C GLU A 23 -8.10 -14.97 -20.91
N ARG A 24 -9.33 -15.10 -20.39
CA ARG A 24 -10.22 -13.95 -20.21
C ARG A 24 -9.75 -12.99 -19.13
N ILE A 25 -9.35 -13.52 -17.96
CA ILE A 25 -8.89 -12.69 -16.84
C ILE A 25 -7.58 -11.98 -17.21
N SER A 26 -6.66 -12.67 -17.87
CA SER A 26 -5.37 -12.07 -18.22
C SER A 26 -5.49 -10.97 -19.27
N HIS A 27 -6.37 -11.14 -20.26
CA HIS A 27 -6.67 -10.09 -21.23
C HIS A 27 -7.34 -8.88 -20.55
N PHE A 28 -8.41 -9.11 -19.79
CA PHE A 28 -9.13 -8.03 -19.10
C PHE A 28 -8.24 -7.27 -18.11
N ALA A 29 -7.65 -7.97 -17.13
CA ALA A 29 -6.98 -7.32 -16.00
C ALA A 29 -5.61 -6.72 -16.36
N PHE A 30 -4.90 -7.34 -17.30
CA PHE A 30 -3.52 -6.96 -17.63
C PHE A 30 -3.37 -6.29 -19.00
N GLU A 31 -4.40 -6.24 -19.84
CA GLU A 31 -4.40 -5.48 -21.09
C GLU A 31 -5.43 -4.35 -21.02
N GLU A 32 -6.72 -4.66 -21.12
CA GLU A 32 -7.80 -3.66 -21.22
C GLU A 32 -7.77 -2.65 -20.07
N VAL A 33 -7.83 -3.14 -18.82
CA VAL A 33 -7.79 -2.26 -17.64
C VAL A 33 -6.48 -1.46 -17.58
N GLN A 34 -5.37 -2.02 -18.05
CA GLN A 34 -4.10 -1.33 -18.01
C GLN A 34 -3.96 -0.27 -19.11
N ASP A 35 -4.67 -0.43 -20.24
CA ASP A 35 -4.77 0.55 -21.32
C ASP A 35 -5.71 1.71 -20.96
N ASP A 36 -6.79 1.43 -20.22
CA ASP A 36 -7.78 2.44 -19.82
C ASP A 36 -7.33 3.33 -18.65
N VAL A 37 -6.38 2.88 -17.82
CA VAL A 37 -5.94 3.64 -16.63
C VAL A 37 -4.74 4.51 -16.97
N ASP A 38 -4.93 5.83 -17.01
CA ASP A 38 -3.87 6.83 -17.17
C ASP A 38 -3.26 7.24 -15.81
N LEU A 39 -2.46 6.33 -15.23
CA LEU A 39 -1.70 6.58 -14.00
C LEU A 39 -0.26 6.09 -14.15
N PRO A 40 0.72 6.74 -13.49
CA PRO A 40 2.07 6.23 -13.40
C PRO A 40 2.10 4.80 -12.85
N ASN A 41 2.95 3.94 -13.42
CA ASN A 41 3.02 2.52 -13.03
C ASN A 41 3.25 2.32 -11.52
N LYS A 42 4.09 3.15 -10.90
CA LYS A 42 4.35 3.10 -9.46
C LYS A 42 3.09 3.38 -8.65
N THR A 43 2.31 4.38 -9.06
CA THR A 43 1.02 4.72 -8.45
C THR A 43 0.04 3.56 -8.59
N LYS A 44 -0.09 2.95 -9.78
CA LYS A 44 -0.93 1.76 -10.00
C LYS A 44 -0.58 0.62 -9.05
N LEU A 45 0.71 0.34 -8.86
CA LEU A 45 1.19 -0.72 -7.96
C LEU A 45 0.90 -0.43 -6.50
N LEU A 46 1.18 0.79 -6.02
CA LEU A 46 0.85 1.20 -4.66
C LEU A 46 -0.66 1.13 -4.41
N SER A 47 -1.47 1.59 -5.37
CA SER A 47 -2.93 1.46 -5.31
C SER A 47 -3.38 0.00 -5.27
N ASN A 48 -2.74 -0.90 -6.03
CA ASN A 48 -3.06 -2.32 -5.98
C ASN A 48 -2.74 -2.93 -4.62
N LEU A 49 -1.56 -2.65 -4.04
CA LEU A 49 -1.20 -3.12 -2.70
C LEU A 49 -2.18 -2.60 -1.63
N ALA A 50 -2.56 -1.32 -1.70
CA ALA A 50 -3.53 -0.71 -0.79
C ALA A 50 -4.94 -1.32 -0.96
N TYR A 51 -5.38 -1.57 -2.19
CA TYR A 51 -6.65 -2.23 -2.49
C TYR A 51 -6.69 -3.65 -1.93
N LEU A 52 -5.63 -4.44 -2.15
CA LEU A 52 -5.53 -5.81 -1.63
C LEU A 52 -5.56 -5.87 -0.10
N LEU A 53 -4.93 -4.90 0.57
CA LEU A 53 -5.10 -4.68 2.02
C LEU A 53 -6.56 -4.40 2.37
N GLY A 54 -7.19 -3.44 1.70
CA GLY A 54 -8.57 -3.03 1.95
C GLY A 54 -9.59 -4.16 1.79
N MET A 55 -9.41 -5.01 0.78
CA MET A 55 -10.27 -6.18 0.53
C MET A 55 -9.84 -7.46 1.28
N GLN A 56 -8.76 -7.42 2.08
CA GLN A 56 -8.19 -8.57 2.78
C GLN A 56 -7.69 -9.71 1.85
N GLY A 57 -7.21 -9.36 0.65
CA GLY A 57 -6.64 -10.27 -0.35
C GLY A 57 -5.17 -10.63 -0.04
N LEU A 58 -4.92 -11.33 1.07
CA LEU A 58 -3.55 -11.60 1.56
C LEU A 58 -2.70 -12.40 0.58
N GLU A 59 -3.23 -13.45 -0.03
CA GLU A 59 -2.48 -14.31 -0.94
C GLU A 59 -2.10 -13.55 -2.22
N GLU A 60 -3.03 -12.79 -2.78
CA GLU A 60 -2.76 -11.95 -3.94
C GLU A 60 -1.76 -10.83 -3.61
N TYR A 61 -1.83 -10.26 -2.41
CA TYR A 61 -0.84 -9.29 -1.93
C TYR A 61 0.57 -9.90 -1.89
N ARG A 62 0.72 -11.16 -1.44
CA ARG A 62 2.01 -11.87 -1.44
C ARG A 62 2.57 -12.05 -2.84
N LEU A 63 1.71 -12.26 -3.84
CA LEU A 63 2.13 -12.38 -5.25
C LEU A 63 2.51 -11.01 -5.84
N MET A 64 1.72 -9.97 -5.56
CA MET A 64 1.92 -8.66 -6.19
C MET A 64 3.00 -7.81 -5.53
N LEU A 65 3.31 -8.01 -4.25
CA LEU A 65 4.38 -7.25 -3.58
C LEU A 65 5.77 -7.43 -4.25
N PRO A 66 6.24 -8.65 -4.57
CA PRO A 66 7.45 -8.85 -5.37
C PRO A 66 7.43 -8.07 -6.70
N VAL A 67 6.32 -8.15 -7.44
CA VAL A 67 6.15 -7.44 -8.72
C VAL A 67 6.26 -5.93 -8.51
N ALA A 68 5.66 -5.40 -7.45
CA ALA A 68 5.72 -3.98 -7.11
C ALA A 68 7.17 -3.54 -6.82
N LEU A 69 7.91 -4.33 -6.03
CA LEU A 69 9.31 -4.07 -5.69
C LEU A 69 10.21 -4.10 -6.93
N ASP A 70 10.01 -5.07 -7.83
CA ASP A 70 10.74 -5.18 -9.11
C ASP A 70 10.46 -4.01 -10.07
N LYS A 71 9.38 -3.26 -9.85
CA LYS A 71 8.94 -2.15 -10.69
C LYS A 71 9.04 -0.79 -10.03
N GLY A 72 9.87 -0.68 -8.98
CA GLY A 72 10.31 0.60 -8.43
C GLY A 72 9.50 1.10 -7.24
N VAL A 73 8.60 0.29 -6.68
CA VAL A 73 8.13 0.51 -5.30
C VAL A 73 9.27 0.15 -4.36
N SER A 74 9.65 1.06 -3.47
CA SER A 74 10.69 0.79 -2.49
C SER A 74 10.16 -0.02 -1.29
N PRO A 75 11.03 -0.73 -0.54
CA PRO A 75 10.64 -1.34 0.73
C PRO A 75 10.01 -0.36 1.72
N VAL A 76 10.45 0.90 1.70
CA VAL A 76 9.88 1.97 2.53
C VAL A 76 8.43 2.21 2.13
N GLU A 77 8.17 2.49 0.86
CA GLU A 77 6.81 2.79 0.39
C GLU A 77 5.85 1.62 0.59
N ALA A 78 6.30 0.39 0.33
CA ALA A 78 5.49 -0.81 0.61
C ALA A 78 5.13 -0.93 2.10
N LYS A 79 6.08 -0.66 3.00
CA LYS A 79 5.81 -0.68 4.45
C LYS A 79 4.88 0.45 4.88
N GLU A 80 5.04 1.64 4.33
CA GLU A 80 4.15 2.76 4.63
C GLU A 80 2.69 2.48 4.24
N VAL A 81 2.44 1.80 3.12
CA VAL A 81 1.09 1.35 2.75
C VAL A 81 0.50 0.44 3.84
N VAL A 82 1.28 -0.49 4.39
CA VAL A 82 0.85 -1.37 5.49
C VAL A 82 0.63 -0.58 6.78
N TYR A 83 1.50 0.37 7.09
CA TYR A 83 1.40 1.19 8.30
C TYR A 83 0.12 2.03 8.31
N GLN A 84 -0.17 2.72 7.20
CA GLN A 84 -1.38 3.53 7.04
C GLN A 84 -2.65 2.69 7.14
N ALA A 85 -2.63 1.45 6.64
CA ALA A 85 -3.78 0.57 6.68
C ALA A 85 -4.28 0.28 8.11
N VAL A 86 -3.44 0.39 9.14
CA VAL A 86 -3.83 0.15 10.55
C VAL A 86 -4.96 1.09 10.97
N ASP A 87 -4.93 2.34 10.52
CA ASP A 87 -5.88 3.38 10.94
C ASP A 87 -7.23 3.24 10.27
N TYR A 88 -7.24 2.72 9.03
CA TYR A 88 -8.44 2.57 8.23
C TYR A 88 -9.09 1.18 8.39
N LEU A 89 -8.28 0.13 8.57
CA LEU A 89 -8.74 -1.26 8.57
C LEU A 89 -8.71 -1.91 9.96
N GLY A 90 -7.94 -1.33 10.89
CA GLY A 90 -7.74 -1.86 12.23
C GLY A 90 -6.63 -2.91 12.31
N LEU A 91 -5.88 -2.87 13.41
CA LEU A 91 -4.67 -3.68 13.62
C LEU A 91 -4.86 -5.18 13.30
N GLY A 92 -5.95 -5.79 13.78
CA GLY A 92 -6.19 -7.22 13.60
C GLY A 92 -6.25 -7.67 12.13
N ARG A 93 -6.76 -6.82 11.23
CA ARG A 93 -6.80 -7.12 9.79
C ARG A 93 -5.45 -6.92 9.09
N VAL A 94 -4.62 -6.04 9.63
CA VAL A 94 -3.36 -5.62 9.00
C VAL A 94 -2.18 -6.47 9.45
N MET A 95 -2.21 -7.06 10.66
CA MET A 95 -1.11 -7.88 11.17
C MET A 95 -0.60 -8.98 10.19
N PRO A 96 -1.47 -9.74 9.49
CA PRO A 96 -0.99 -10.71 8.49
C PRO A 96 -0.20 -10.09 7.33
N PHE A 97 -0.51 -8.85 6.96
CA PHE A 97 0.19 -8.12 5.89
C PHE A 97 1.55 -7.58 6.34
N PHE A 98 1.71 -7.24 7.62
CA PHE A 98 3.04 -6.97 8.18
C PHE A 98 3.95 -8.19 8.05
N GLU A 99 3.45 -9.37 8.42
CA GLU A 99 4.19 -10.62 8.31
C GLU A 99 4.54 -10.94 6.85
N ALA A 100 3.56 -10.86 5.96
CA ALA A 100 3.76 -11.06 4.52
C ALA A 100 4.81 -10.12 3.94
N THR A 101 4.71 -8.82 4.25
CA THR A 101 5.66 -7.81 3.77
C THR A 101 7.06 -8.06 4.30
N ASN A 102 7.20 -8.37 5.59
CA ASN A 102 8.50 -8.66 6.18
C ASN A 102 9.15 -9.91 5.57
N HIS A 103 8.39 -10.97 5.35
CA HIS A 103 8.89 -12.20 4.74
C HIS A 103 9.42 -11.95 3.32
N VAL A 104 8.60 -11.32 2.46
CA VAL A 104 9.03 -10.97 1.09
C VAL A 104 10.28 -10.09 1.08
N LEU A 105 10.38 -9.11 1.99
CA LEU A 105 11.57 -8.26 2.08
C LEU A 105 12.81 -9.05 2.50
N LEU A 106 12.70 -9.91 3.51
CA LEU A 106 13.81 -10.74 3.99
C LEU A 106 14.28 -11.74 2.93
N ASP A 107 13.35 -12.41 2.23
CA ASP A 107 13.67 -13.35 1.15
C ASP A 107 14.42 -12.67 -0.01
N ARG A 108 14.18 -11.37 -0.20
CA ARG A 108 14.86 -10.54 -1.19
C ARG A 108 16.15 -9.90 -0.66
N GLY A 109 16.62 -10.31 0.52
CA GLY A 109 17.86 -9.84 1.13
C GLY A 109 17.79 -8.42 1.71
N VAL A 110 16.60 -7.84 1.86
CA VAL A 110 16.43 -6.54 2.50
C VAL A 110 16.62 -6.70 3.99
N LYS A 111 17.61 -5.98 4.55
CA LYS A 111 17.84 -5.97 5.99
C LYS A 111 16.71 -5.25 6.73
N LEU A 112 16.17 -5.89 7.76
CA LEU A 112 15.21 -5.30 8.67
C LEU A 112 15.83 -5.10 10.07
N PRO A 113 15.44 -4.06 10.84
CA PRO A 113 14.49 -3.02 10.47
C PRO A 113 15.04 -2.07 9.39
N LEU A 114 14.14 -1.45 8.61
CA LEU A 114 14.52 -0.36 7.72
C LEU A 114 14.96 0.85 8.54
N SER A 115 15.81 1.71 7.97
CA SER A 115 16.17 2.98 8.60
C SER A 115 14.92 3.83 8.85
N SER A 116 14.87 4.49 10.01
CA SER A 116 13.74 5.35 10.38
C SER A 116 13.48 6.42 9.32
N GLN A 117 12.21 6.54 8.92
CA GLN A 117 11.70 7.60 8.05
C GLN A 117 10.86 8.63 8.82
N ALA A 118 10.81 8.51 10.15
CA ALA A 118 9.97 9.36 10.99
C ALA A 118 10.39 10.84 10.88
N THR A 119 9.44 11.68 10.47
CA THR A 119 9.60 13.14 10.44
C THR A 119 9.01 13.83 11.68
N THR A 120 8.35 13.05 12.55
CA THR A 120 7.66 13.52 13.74
C THR A 120 8.22 12.85 15.00
N THR A 121 7.84 13.40 16.16
CA THR A 121 8.14 12.90 17.50
C THR A 121 6.85 12.81 18.28
N MET A 122 6.77 11.98 19.32
CA MET A 122 5.57 11.86 20.15
C MET A 122 5.02 13.19 20.71
N LYS A 123 5.84 14.24 20.77
CA LYS A 123 5.45 15.58 21.25
C LYS A 123 4.81 16.46 20.17
N ASN A 124 5.31 16.44 18.94
CA ASN A 124 4.87 17.35 17.85
C ASN A 124 3.90 16.69 16.86
N ARG A 125 3.57 15.42 17.10
CA ARG A 125 2.84 14.56 16.18
C ARG A 125 1.40 15.00 15.87
N LEU A 126 0.72 15.59 16.86
CA LEU A 126 -0.60 16.19 16.69
C LEU A 126 -0.57 17.44 15.80
N GLU A 127 0.38 18.33 16.05
CA GLU A 127 0.55 19.56 15.28
C GLU A 127 0.93 19.24 13.83
N LYS A 128 1.92 18.35 13.63
CA LYS A 128 2.36 17.93 12.30
C LYS A 128 1.31 17.13 11.54
N GLY A 129 0.51 16.31 12.23
CA GLY A 129 -0.62 15.64 11.61
C GLY A 129 -1.69 16.61 11.11
N GLU A 130 -1.98 17.67 11.87
CA GLU A 130 -2.94 18.70 11.45
C GLU A 130 -2.42 19.51 10.24
N GLU A 131 -1.14 19.90 10.25
CA GLU A 131 -0.48 20.52 9.09
C GLU A 131 -0.62 19.65 7.83
N THR A 132 -0.38 18.35 7.95
CA THR A 132 -0.53 17.39 6.85
C THR A 132 -1.99 17.32 6.39
N GLN A 133 -2.96 17.14 7.29
CA GLN A 133 -4.37 17.08 6.89
C GLN A 133 -4.85 18.36 6.20
N ILE A 134 -4.40 19.53 6.66
CA ILE A 134 -4.70 20.81 6.01
C ILE A 134 -4.08 20.88 4.62
N ARG A 135 -2.83 20.41 4.46
CA ARG A 135 -2.15 20.36 3.15
C ARG A 135 -2.90 19.46 2.16
N LEU A 136 -3.37 18.29 2.61
CA LEU A 136 -3.97 17.28 1.74
C LEU A 136 -5.43 17.51 1.44
N PHE A 137 -6.20 17.90 2.45
CA PHE A 137 -7.65 17.98 2.36
C PHE A 137 -8.16 19.42 2.37
N GLY A 138 -7.36 20.39 2.79
CA GLY A 138 -7.71 21.81 2.79
C GLY A 138 -7.99 22.39 4.18
N SER A 139 -8.26 23.70 4.22
CA SER A 139 -8.38 24.48 5.47
C SER A 139 -9.51 24.03 6.40
N GLN A 140 -10.50 23.29 5.91
CA GLN A 140 -11.58 22.74 6.72
C GLN A 140 -11.12 21.70 7.76
N MET A 141 -9.89 21.18 7.62
CA MET A 141 -9.27 20.26 8.58
C MET A 141 -8.67 20.97 9.80
N LYS A 142 -8.61 22.31 9.79
CA LYS A 142 -8.15 23.05 10.97
C LYS A 142 -9.02 22.73 12.19
N ASP A 143 -8.37 22.52 13.33
CA ASP A 143 -8.98 22.16 14.61
C ASP A 143 -9.77 20.84 14.56
N PHE A 144 -9.52 19.97 13.58
CA PHE A 144 -10.29 18.72 13.41
C PHE A 144 -10.16 17.79 14.62
N ALA A 145 -9.01 17.78 15.30
CA ALA A 145 -8.81 17.06 16.56
C ALA A 145 -9.76 17.50 17.67
N LYS A 146 -10.20 18.77 17.68
CA LYS A 146 -11.12 19.32 18.69
C LYS A 146 -12.56 18.86 18.48
N LYS A 147 -12.88 18.32 17.30
CA LYS A 147 -14.23 17.82 16.97
C LYS A 147 -14.52 16.44 17.59
N GLY A 148 -13.51 15.76 18.14
CA GLY A 148 -13.72 14.51 18.89
C GLY A 148 -12.46 13.66 19.05
N THR A 149 -12.50 12.71 19.99
CA THR A 149 -11.37 11.83 20.30
C THR A 149 -10.93 10.98 19.11
N ILE A 150 -11.87 10.50 18.29
CA ILE A 150 -11.55 9.73 17.08
C ILE A 150 -10.80 10.59 16.06
N ASN A 151 -11.22 11.85 15.87
CA ASN A 151 -10.56 12.76 14.95
C ASN A 151 -9.14 13.08 15.40
N LYS A 152 -8.94 13.25 16.72
CA LYS A 152 -7.61 13.37 17.29
C LYS A 152 -6.77 12.13 16.97
N TRP A 153 -7.31 10.92 17.11
CA TRP A 153 -6.61 9.68 16.77
C TRP A 153 -6.22 9.61 15.29
N LEU A 154 -7.11 9.97 14.37
CA LEU A 154 -6.82 9.99 12.93
C LEU A 154 -5.71 10.98 12.58
N ILE A 155 -5.66 12.16 13.22
CA ILE A 155 -4.60 13.14 13.00
C ILE A 155 -3.24 12.59 13.44
N ILE A 156 -3.21 11.98 14.62
CA ILE A 156 -1.97 11.46 15.19
C ILE A 156 -1.58 10.10 14.60
N ALA A 157 -2.26 9.59 13.60
CA ALA A 157 -1.88 8.30 13.01
C ALA A 157 -1.18 8.46 11.66
N LEU A 158 -1.35 9.62 11.01
CA LEU A 158 -0.67 10.04 9.78
C LEU A 158 0.83 10.36 9.95
N GLU A 159 1.46 9.90 11.04
CA GLU A 159 2.81 10.30 11.50
C GLU A 159 3.96 9.59 10.82
N ILE A 160 3.64 8.51 10.12
CA ILE A 160 4.65 7.60 9.58
C ILE A 160 5.05 7.99 8.15
N ILE A 161 4.29 8.91 7.53
CA ILE A 161 4.42 9.22 6.12
C ILE A 161 5.70 10.03 5.82
N THR A 162 6.47 9.55 4.84
CA THR A 162 7.45 10.39 4.13
C THR A 162 6.70 11.49 3.36
N PRO A 163 7.20 12.74 3.31
CA PRO A 163 6.50 13.85 2.66
C PRO A 163 6.08 13.58 1.19
N GLU A 164 6.73 12.63 0.54
CA GLU A 164 6.50 12.23 -0.86
C GLU A 164 5.26 11.36 -1.06
N MET A 165 4.74 10.70 0.00
CA MET A 165 3.49 9.93 -0.07
C MET A 165 2.29 10.61 0.62
N ALA A 166 2.51 11.77 1.25
CA ALA A 166 1.44 12.61 1.80
C ALA A 166 1.14 13.75 0.84
#